data_AF-A0AA85JWN8-F1
#
_entry.id   AF-A0AA85JWN8-F1
#
_cell.length_a   1.000
_cell.length_b   1.000
_cell.length_c   1.000
_cell.angle_alpha   90.00
_cell.angle_beta   90.00
_cell.angle_gamma   90.00
#
_symmetry.space_group_name_H-M   'P 1'
#
loop_
_entity.id
_entity.type
_entity.pdbx_description
1 polymer ?
#
loop_
_entity_poly.entity_id
_entity_poly.type
_entity_poly.pdbx_seq_one_letter_code
_entity_poly.pdbx_strand_id
1 'polypeptide(L)'
;MTRAVSHIWELGGGSKLSDLIDVLITPNNILNLHLILVVDLSKPTELWDTMDNLLRSASSRVEKIFSRLRQKNVTHIQNTLNENLRKRISSTHPDVELLNPFPLPLTFLGTKYDIFREFSSEQQNLISKTIRFLSHYYGASLYFTSIREDELLKKTRILLNHIAFGGKITFNEQMKTGKPLAIPVSMDSFSNIGVPPSSDMEIKCLTVKSPLEMWKTVFCNKFPQKLETTSLRHTKQETTGVFNPSKDPQYAESLIDTARKAKDNELEEKRRQAERKMYNLLQQVTSEGLLIA
;
A
#
# COMPACT_ATOMS: atom_id res chain seq x y z
N MET A 1 -18.74 26.37 15.02
CA MET A 1 -18.52 25.34 13.98
C MET A 1 -17.02 25.09 13.86
N THR A 2 -16.54 23.93 14.31
CA THR A 2 -15.14 23.52 14.12
C THR A 2 -14.94 23.17 12.64
N ARG A 3 -14.01 23.83 11.96
CA ARG A 3 -13.63 23.48 10.59
C ARG A 3 -12.84 22.18 10.65
N ALA A 4 -13.32 21.12 10.00
CA ALA A 4 -12.58 19.88 9.84
C ALA A 4 -11.62 20.01 8.65
N VAL A 5 -10.35 19.63 8.85
CA VAL A 5 -9.31 19.64 7.81
C VAL A 5 -8.80 18.21 7.64
N SER A 6 -8.68 17.76 6.39
CA SER A 6 -8.11 16.46 6.03
C SER A 6 -6.82 16.66 5.26
N HIS A 7 -5.74 16.01 5.70
CA HIS A 7 -4.44 16.03 5.04
C HIS A 7 -4.32 14.82 4.11
N ILE A 8 -4.09 15.07 2.82
CA ILE A 8 -3.93 14.03 1.80
C ILE A 8 -2.46 13.97 1.41
N TRP A 9 -1.91 12.76 1.42
CA TRP A 9 -0.55 12.48 1.00
C TRP A 9 -0.60 11.44 -0.10
N GLU A 10 0.16 11.64 -1.17
CA GLU A 10 0.27 10.71 -2.30
C GLU A 10 1.70 10.21 -2.41
N LEU A 11 1.84 8.91 -2.64
CA LEU A 11 3.10 8.27 -2.96
C LEU A 11 3.02 7.69 -4.37
N GLY A 12 3.57 8.42 -5.35
CA GLY A 12 3.71 7.95 -6.72
C GLY A 12 5.03 7.21 -6.95
N GLY A 13 5.11 6.44 -8.04
CA GLY A 13 6.37 5.79 -8.47
C GLY A 13 6.51 4.31 -8.08
N GLY A 14 5.40 3.63 -7.78
CA GLY A 14 5.38 2.20 -7.48
C GLY A 14 6.01 1.88 -6.14
N SER A 15 6.88 0.87 -6.08
CA SER A 15 7.54 0.43 -4.85
C SER A 15 8.82 1.20 -4.50
N LYS A 16 9.33 2.04 -5.40
CA LYS A 16 10.66 2.70 -5.27
C LYS A 16 10.76 3.68 -4.10
N LEU A 17 9.64 4.27 -3.69
CA LEU A 17 9.58 5.27 -2.62
C LEU A 17 8.84 4.76 -1.38
N SER A 18 8.70 3.45 -1.22
CA SER A 18 7.98 2.87 -0.06
C SER A 18 8.57 3.28 1.28
N ASP A 19 9.86 3.65 1.33
CA ASP A 19 10.51 4.19 2.53
C ASP A 19 9.88 5.51 3.03
N LEU A 20 9.24 6.29 2.15
CA LEU A 20 8.55 7.52 2.55
C LEU A 20 7.28 7.26 3.36
N ILE A 21 6.74 6.03 3.34
CA ILE A 21 5.62 5.63 4.20
C ILE A 21 6.00 5.80 5.68
N ASP A 22 7.27 5.62 6.04
CA ASP A 22 7.77 5.78 7.41
C ASP A 22 7.65 7.23 7.92
N VAL A 23 7.62 8.22 7.02
CA VAL A 23 7.43 9.63 7.37
C VAL A 23 5.96 9.94 7.62
N LEU A 24 5.07 9.33 6.83
CA LEU A 24 3.64 9.63 6.85
C LEU A 24 2.90 8.92 7.99
N ILE A 25 3.26 7.68 8.31
CA ILE A 25 2.63 6.91 9.38
C ILE A 25 3.39 7.16 10.68
N THR A 26 2.75 7.85 11.62
CA THR A 26 3.35 8.22 12.91
C THR A 26 2.47 7.75 14.07
N PRO A 27 3.03 7.59 15.30
CA PRO A 27 2.22 7.24 16.46
C PRO A 27 1.06 8.22 16.74
N ASN A 28 1.21 9.48 16.34
CA ASN A 28 0.23 10.55 16.62
C ASN A 28 -0.96 10.54 15.66
N ASN A 29 -0.78 10.06 14.42
CA ASN A 29 -1.83 10.09 13.40
C ASN A 29 -2.44 8.71 13.10
N ILE A 30 -1.84 7.62 13.59
CA ILE A 30 -2.22 6.24 13.26
C ILE A 30 -3.70 5.92 13.55
N LEU A 31 -4.31 6.55 14.55
CA LEU A 31 -5.72 6.37 14.91
C LEU A 31 -6.70 7.03 13.91
N ASN A 32 -6.24 8.08 13.23
CA ASN A 32 -7.05 8.88 12.30
C ASN A 32 -6.57 8.74 10.84
N LEU A 33 -5.78 7.69 10.56
CA LEU A 33 -5.20 7.44 9.25
C LEU A 33 -6.06 6.44 8.47
N HIS A 34 -6.33 6.76 7.20
CA HIS A 34 -6.97 5.85 6.24
C HIS A 34 -6.05 5.67 5.03
N LEU A 35 -5.84 4.42 4.62
CA LEU A 35 -5.01 4.11 3.45
C LEU A 35 -5.88 3.87 2.22
N ILE A 36 -5.51 4.49 1.10
CA ILE A 36 -6.13 4.25 -0.20
C ILE A 36 -5.05 3.65 -1.11
N LEU A 37 -5.19 2.38 -1.46
CA LEU A 37 -4.34 1.72 -2.43
C LEU A 37 -4.92 1.94 -3.83
N VAL A 38 -4.26 2.78 -4.62
CA VAL A 38 -4.65 3.05 -5.99
C VAL A 38 -4.05 1.99 -6.91
N VAL A 39 -4.92 1.28 -7.63
CA VAL A 39 -4.54 0.20 -8.54
C VAL A 39 -4.83 0.62 -9.97
N ASP A 40 -3.85 0.52 -10.86
CA ASP A 40 -4.05 0.77 -12.30
C ASP A 40 -4.61 -0.49 -12.98
N LEU A 41 -5.90 -0.48 -13.32
CA LEU A 41 -6.56 -1.62 -13.96
C LEU A 41 -6.10 -1.87 -15.40
N SER A 42 -5.45 -0.89 -16.04
CA SER A 42 -4.90 -1.05 -17.40
C SER A 42 -3.61 -1.89 -17.41
N LYS A 43 -2.99 -2.13 -16.25
CA LYS A 43 -1.70 -2.82 -16.13
C LYS A 43 -1.74 -3.94 -15.08
N PRO A 44 -2.47 -5.05 -15.34
CA PRO A 44 -2.51 -6.19 -14.40
C PRO A 44 -1.13 -6.83 -14.17
N THR A 45 -0.16 -6.63 -15.06
CA THR A 45 1.22 -7.11 -14.94
C THR A 45 2.06 -6.36 -13.91
N GLU A 46 1.55 -5.28 -13.32
CA GLU A 46 2.23 -4.53 -12.24
C GLU A 46 1.43 -4.58 -10.92
N LEU A 47 0.20 -5.11 -10.97
CA LEU A 47 -0.79 -5.02 -9.89
C LEU A 47 -0.38 -5.77 -8.63
N TRP A 48 0.00 -7.04 -8.75
CA TRP A 48 0.24 -7.90 -7.59
C TRP A 48 1.49 -7.45 -6.85
N ASP A 49 2.57 -7.19 -7.58
CA ASP A 49 3.85 -6.77 -7.00
C ASP A 49 3.74 -5.39 -6.35
N THR A 50 3.02 -4.45 -6.99
CA THR A 50 2.80 -3.11 -6.41
C THR A 50 2.02 -3.21 -5.11
N MET A 51 0.94 -3.99 -5.08
CA MET A 51 0.14 -4.20 -3.88
C MET A 51 0.95 -4.86 -2.77
N ASP A 52 1.60 -6.00 -3.03
CA ASP A 52 2.32 -6.77 -1.99
C ASP A 52 3.43 -5.91 -1.38
N ASN A 53 4.20 -5.19 -2.20
CA ASN A 53 5.28 -4.32 -1.70
C ASN A 53 4.76 -3.15 -0.86
N LEU A 54 3.70 -2.45 -1.31
CA LEU A 54 3.16 -1.29 -0.59
C LEU A 54 2.48 -1.70 0.71
N LEU A 55 1.64 -2.73 0.69
CA LEU A 55 0.97 -3.23 1.89
C LEU A 55 1.97 -3.78 2.89
N ARG A 56 2.99 -4.53 2.43
CA ARG A 56 4.06 -5.03 3.32
C ARG A 56 4.85 -3.91 3.96
N SER A 57 5.18 -2.86 3.20
CA SER A 57 5.90 -1.68 3.72
C SER A 57 5.06 -0.94 4.78
N ALA A 58 3.78 -0.72 4.51
CA ALA A 58 2.87 -0.09 5.47
C ALA A 58 2.64 -0.96 6.72
N SER A 59 2.45 -2.27 6.58
CA SER A 59 2.35 -3.20 7.71
C SER A 59 3.61 -3.20 8.57
N SER A 60 4.78 -3.28 7.95
CA SER A 60 6.06 -3.24 8.67
C SER A 60 6.22 -1.94 9.46
N ARG A 61 5.79 -0.80 8.90
CA ARG A 61 5.80 0.48 9.62
C ARG A 61 4.87 0.47 10.83
N VAL A 62 3.65 -0.04 10.68
CA VAL A 62 2.69 -0.16 11.79
C VAL A 62 3.24 -1.07 12.91
N GLU A 63 3.87 -2.19 12.57
CA GLU A 63 4.51 -3.08 13.53
C GLU A 63 5.69 -2.42 14.26
N LYS A 64 6.52 -1.64 13.56
CA LYS A 64 7.60 -0.82 14.16
C LYS A 64 7.03 0.20 15.14
N ILE A 65 5.88 0.81 14.85
CA ILE A 65 5.22 1.73 15.77
C ILE A 65 4.72 0.97 17.00
N PHE A 66 4.05 -0.17 16.83
CA PHE A 66 3.54 -0.97 17.95
C PHE A 66 4.66 -1.49 18.86
N SER A 67 5.77 -1.95 18.30
CA SER A 67 6.93 -2.38 19.11
C SER A 67 7.49 -1.23 19.95
N ARG A 68 7.61 -0.02 19.39
CA ARG A 68 8.04 1.18 20.14
C ARG A 68 7.02 1.59 21.21
N LEU A 69 5.74 1.51 20.93
CA LEU A 69 4.68 1.83 21.90
C LEU A 69 4.66 0.82 23.06
N ARG A 70 4.87 -0.47 22.79
CA ARG A 70 5.01 -1.50 23.82
C ARG A 70 6.20 -1.24 24.74
N GLN A 71 7.35 -0.84 24.20
CA GLN A 71 8.52 -0.45 25.01
C GLN A 71 8.24 0.71 25.96
N LYS A 72 7.34 1.63 25.56
CA LYS A 72 6.91 2.77 26.37
C LYS A 72 5.68 2.48 27.26
N ASN A 73 5.23 1.23 27.35
CA ASN A 73 4.03 0.81 28.06
C ASN A 73 2.73 1.54 27.63
N VAL A 74 2.67 2.04 26.39
CA VAL A 74 1.47 2.69 25.84
C VAL A 74 0.63 1.66 25.10
N THR A 75 -0.42 1.17 25.76
CA THR A 75 -1.31 0.11 25.22
C THR A 75 -2.61 0.65 24.63
N HIS A 76 -3.03 1.86 25.00
CA HIS A 76 -4.31 2.45 24.57
C HIS A 76 -4.44 2.50 23.04
N ILE A 77 -3.41 3.00 22.33
CA ILE A 77 -3.42 3.11 20.86
C ILE A 77 -3.63 1.73 20.21
N GLN A 78 -2.91 0.70 20.68
CA GLN A 78 -3.02 -0.66 20.13
C GLN A 78 -4.41 -1.25 20.40
N ASN A 79 -4.96 -1.03 21.60
CA ASN A 79 -6.29 -1.49 21.96
C ASN A 79 -7.37 -0.81 21.12
N THR A 80 -7.30 0.51 20.95
CA THR A 80 -8.24 1.26 20.10
C THR A 80 -8.19 0.80 18.65
N LEU A 81 -7.01 0.52 18.09
CA LEU A 81 -6.90 -0.01 16.72
C LEU A 81 -7.49 -1.41 16.60
N ASN A 82 -7.26 -2.29 17.59
CA ASN A 82 -7.84 -3.62 17.63
C ASN A 82 -9.38 -3.56 17.74
N GLU A 83 -9.91 -2.65 18.56
CA GLU A 83 -11.35 -2.41 18.65
C GLU A 83 -11.92 -1.89 17.34
N ASN A 84 -11.26 -0.91 16.71
CA ASN A 84 -11.68 -0.38 15.42
C ASN A 84 -11.65 -1.47 14.35
N LEU A 85 -10.64 -2.35 14.35
CA LEU A 85 -10.56 -3.47 13.44
C LEU A 85 -11.72 -4.46 13.65
N ARG A 86 -12.05 -4.81 14.89
CA ARG A 86 -13.21 -5.64 15.24
C ARG A 86 -14.55 -5.00 14.88
N LYS A 87 -14.65 -3.67 14.90
CA LYS A 87 -15.85 -2.95 14.45
C LYS A 87 -15.99 -2.93 12.93
N ARG A 88 -14.86 -2.92 12.19
CA ARG A 88 -14.86 -2.95 10.72
C ARG A 88 -15.34 -4.29 10.17
N ILE A 89 -15.01 -5.39 10.84
CA ILE A 89 -15.36 -6.74 10.40
C ILE A 89 -16.34 -7.35 11.38
N SER A 90 -17.57 -7.62 10.93
CA SER A 90 -18.57 -8.24 11.77
C SER A 90 -18.09 -9.60 12.29
N SER A 91 -18.23 -9.84 13.60
CA SER A 91 -17.91 -11.14 14.21
C SER A 91 -18.81 -12.28 13.70
N THR A 92 -19.94 -11.94 13.10
CA THR A 92 -20.89 -12.90 12.50
C THR A 92 -20.57 -13.20 11.03
N HIS A 93 -19.50 -12.61 10.48
CA HIS A 93 -19.15 -12.79 9.08
C HIS A 93 -18.68 -14.25 8.82
N PRO A 94 -19.18 -14.94 7.78
CA PRO A 94 -18.89 -16.36 7.53
C PRO A 94 -17.39 -16.64 7.33
N ASP A 95 -16.66 -15.68 6.75
CA ASP A 95 -15.25 -15.86 6.40
C ASP A 95 -14.25 -15.38 7.47
N VAL A 96 -14.71 -14.96 8.66
CA VAL A 96 -13.89 -14.23 9.65
C VAL A 96 -12.57 -14.93 10.00
N GLU A 97 -12.55 -16.27 10.02
CA GLU A 97 -11.36 -17.08 10.34
C GLU A 97 -10.31 -17.13 9.21
N LEU A 98 -10.73 -16.87 7.98
CA LEU A 98 -9.90 -16.94 6.78
C LEU A 98 -9.38 -15.56 6.33
N LEU A 99 -9.87 -14.49 6.94
CA LEU A 99 -9.41 -13.13 6.67
C LEU A 99 -8.04 -12.87 7.31
N ASN A 100 -7.27 -11.97 6.70
CA ASN A 100 -6.08 -11.37 7.30
C ASN A 100 -6.20 -9.84 7.25
N PRO A 101 -7.03 -9.26 8.11
CA PRO A 101 -7.38 -7.85 8.00
C PRO A 101 -6.20 -6.92 8.18
N PHE A 102 -6.13 -5.87 7.37
CA PHE A 102 -5.11 -4.84 7.51
C PHE A 102 -5.34 -4.05 8.83
N PRO A 103 -4.28 -3.74 9.61
CA PRO A 103 -4.43 -3.09 10.91
C PRO A 103 -5.07 -1.70 10.81
N LEU A 104 -4.85 -1.00 9.70
CA LEU A 104 -5.44 0.31 9.42
C LEU A 104 -6.66 0.19 8.48
N PRO A 105 -7.60 1.14 8.50
CA PRO A 105 -8.62 1.27 7.46
C PRO A 105 -7.98 1.32 6.07
N LEU A 106 -8.48 0.48 5.15
CA LEU A 106 -7.93 0.31 3.80
C LEU A 106 -9.05 0.35 2.75
N THR A 107 -8.79 1.06 1.65
CA THR A 107 -9.64 1.07 0.46
C THR A 107 -8.80 0.79 -0.77
N PHE A 108 -9.21 -0.19 -1.57
CA PHE A 108 -8.69 -0.40 -2.92
C PHE A 108 -9.47 0.49 -3.89
N LEU A 109 -8.75 1.31 -4.65
CA LEU A 109 -9.31 2.17 -5.69
C LEU A 109 -8.76 1.75 -7.05
N GLY A 110 -9.54 1.00 -7.81
CA GLY A 110 -9.21 0.62 -9.18
C GLY A 110 -9.44 1.79 -10.14
N THR A 111 -8.40 2.26 -10.80
CA THR A 111 -8.43 3.38 -11.74
C THR A 111 -8.36 2.91 -13.19
N LYS A 112 -8.67 3.81 -14.12
CA LYS A 112 -8.71 3.53 -15.57
C LYS A 112 -9.70 2.42 -15.94
N TYR A 113 -10.86 2.42 -15.28
CA TYR A 113 -11.94 1.48 -15.56
C TYR A 113 -12.41 1.51 -17.03
N ASP A 114 -12.29 2.69 -17.68
CA ASP A 114 -12.54 2.92 -19.10
C ASP A 114 -11.65 2.10 -20.03
N ILE A 115 -10.41 1.79 -19.63
CA ILE A 115 -9.52 0.90 -20.39
C ILE A 115 -9.80 -0.56 -20.02
N PHE A 116 -10.03 -0.82 -18.73
CA PHE A 116 -10.30 -2.16 -18.23
C PHE A 116 -11.54 -2.83 -18.87
N ARG A 117 -12.59 -2.04 -19.15
CA ARG A 117 -13.81 -2.54 -19.83
C ARG A 117 -13.57 -3.04 -21.26
N GLU A 118 -12.44 -2.70 -21.88
CA GLU A 118 -12.07 -3.14 -23.23
C GLU A 118 -11.37 -4.52 -23.23
N PHE A 119 -10.99 -5.02 -22.05
CA PHE A 119 -10.30 -6.31 -21.92
C PHE A 119 -11.25 -7.48 -22.24
N SER A 120 -10.71 -8.67 -22.50
CA SER A 120 -11.57 -9.84 -22.74
C SER A 120 -12.39 -10.20 -21.49
N SER A 121 -13.58 -10.78 -21.66
CA SER A 121 -14.44 -11.18 -20.54
C SER A 121 -13.73 -12.11 -19.54
N GLU A 122 -12.83 -12.97 -20.04
CA GLU A 122 -11.99 -13.84 -19.22
C GLU A 122 -11.03 -13.02 -18.33
N GLN A 123 -10.32 -12.05 -18.93
CA GLN A 123 -9.40 -11.17 -18.20
C GLN A 123 -10.14 -10.29 -17.19
N GLN A 124 -11.27 -9.69 -17.58
CA GLN A 124 -12.09 -8.88 -16.70
C GLN A 124 -12.57 -9.69 -15.49
N ASN A 125 -12.99 -10.94 -15.72
CA ASN A 125 -13.43 -11.84 -14.66
C ASN A 125 -12.31 -12.20 -13.70
N LEU A 126 -11.13 -12.59 -14.22
CA LEU A 126 -9.98 -12.91 -13.38
C LEU A 126 -9.55 -11.71 -12.53
N ILE A 127 -9.34 -10.54 -13.16
CA ILE A 127 -8.89 -9.32 -12.46
C ILE A 127 -9.92 -8.89 -11.41
N SER A 128 -11.21 -8.84 -11.77
CA SER A 128 -12.27 -8.42 -10.84
C SER A 128 -12.33 -9.36 -9.63
N LYS A 129 -12.31 -10.68 -9.85
CA LYS A 129 -12.34 -11.66 -8.76
C LYS A 129 -11.08 -11.61 -7.90
N THR A 130 -9.90 -11.45 -8.50
CA THR A 130 -8.64 -11.32 -7.76
C THR A 130 -8.65 -10.07 -6.87
N ILE A 131 -9.03 -8.91 -7.39
CA ILE A 131 -9.08 -7.68 -6.57
C ILE A 131 -10.17 -7.79 -5.49
N ARG A 132 -11.33 -8.38 -5.79
CA ARG A 132 -12.38 -8.67 -4.78
C ARG A 132 -11.87 -9.58 -3.67
N PHE A 133 -11.18 -10.66 -4.02
CA PHE A 133 -10.53 -11.55 -3.05
C PHE A 133 -9.54 -10.79 -2.19
N LEU A 134 -8.64 -10.01 -2.80
CA LEU A 134 -7.61 -9.26 -2.07
C LEU A 134 -8.23 -8.21 -1.15
N SER A 135 -9.22 -7.44 -1.62
CA SER A 135 -9.92 -6.47 -0.79
C SER A 135 -10.62 -7.15 0.39
N HIS A 136 -11.32 -8.26 0.15
CA HIS A 136 -12.00 -8.99 1.21
C HIS A 136 -11.03 -9.60 2.21
N TYR A 137 -9.99 -10.28 1.72
CA TYR A 137 -8.93 -10.91 2.52
C TYR A 137 -8.26 -9.91 3.46
N TYR A 138 -7.96 -8.70 2.99
CA TYR A 138 -7.38 -7.63 3.82
C TYR A 138 -8.41 -6.79 4.60
N GLY A 139 -9.70 -7.13 4.56
CA GLY A 139 -10.75 -6.37 5.26
C GLY A 139 -10.92 -4.95 4.75
N ALA A 140 -10.68 -4.73 3.46
CA ALA A 140 -10.72 -3.46 2.77
C ALA A 140 -12.01 -3.28 1.94
N SER A 141 -12.35 -2.03 1.66
CA SER A 141 -13.39 -1.69 0.68
C SER A 141 -12.79 -1.61 -0.73
N LEU A 142 -13.61 -1.79 -1.77
CA LEU A 142 -13.19 -1.77 -3.17
C LEU A 142 -14.10 -0.89 -4.02
N TYR A 143 -13.51 0.04 -4.77
CA TYR A 143 -14.23 0.88 -5.71
C TYR A 143 -13.48 1.04 -7.03
N PHE A 144 -14.20 0.97 -8.15
CA PHE A 144 -13.66 1.30 -9.47
C PHE A 144 -14.04 2.70 -9.89
N THR A 145 -13.10 3.38 -10.55
CA THR A 145 -13.26 4.75 -11.03
C THR A 145 -12.55 4.95 -12.38
N SER A 146 -13.02 5.95 -13.12
CA SER A 146 -12.38 6.45 -14.33
C SER A 146 -12.50 7.97 -14.36
N ILE A 147 -11.43 8.64 -14.77
CA ILE A 147 -11.45 10.08 -15.01
C ILE A 147 -12.24 10.46 -16.27
N ARG A 148 -12.58 9.49 -17.13
CA ARG A 148 -13.37 9.70 -18.35
C ARG A 148 -14.87 9.61 -18.12
N GLU A 149 -15.30 9.09 -16.96
CA GLU A 149 -16.70 8.86 -16.64
C GLU A 149 -17.12 9.72 -15.43
N ASP A 150 -17.84 10.82 -15.70
CA ASP A 150 -18.24 11.80 -14.67
C ASP A 150 -19.05 11.19 -13.52
N GLU A 151 -19.87 10.18 -13.79
CA GLU A 151 -20.64 9.48 -12.76
C GLU A 151 -19.72 8.75 -11.76
N LEU A 152 -18.64 8.13 -12.23
CA LEU A 152 -17.67 7.46 -11.37
C LEU A 152 -16.86 8.47 -10.57
N LEU A 153 -16.48 9.60 -11.16
CA LEU A 153 -15.81 10.69 -10.44
C LEU A 153 -16.69 11.24 -9.32
N LYS A 154 -17.99 11.43 -9.55
CA LYS A 154 -18.94 11.84 -8.50
C LYS A 154 -18.96 10.83 -7.35
N LYS A 155 -19.01 9.53 -7.64
CA LYS A 155 -18.94 8.47 -6.61
C LYS A 155 -17.61 8.51 -5.85
N THR A 156 -16.48 8.71 -6.53
CA THR A 156 -15.17 8.86 -5.88
C THR A 156 -15.12 10.08 -4.96
N ARG A 157 -15.69 11.22 -5.36
CA ARG A 157 -15.78 12.41 -4.50
C ARG A 157 -16.61 12.15 -3.24
N ILE A 158 -17.73 11.44 -3.37
CA ILE A 158 -18.57 11.03 -2.23
C ILE A 158 -17.79 10.09 -1.30
N LEU A 159 -17.05 9.13 -1.86
CA LEU A 159 -16.20 8.21 -1.10
C LEU A 159 -15.10 8.96 -0.33
N LEU A 160 -14.39 9.88 -0.98
CA LEU A 160 -13.36 10.70 -0.32
C LEU A 160 -13.97 11.58 0.79
N ASN A 161 -15.17 12.10 0.58
CA ASN A 161 -15.89 12.84 1.61
C ASN A 161 -16.30 11.94 2.79
N HIS A 162 -16.73 10.70 2.52
CA HIS A 162 -17.00 9.70 3.55
C HIS A 162 -15.74 9.40 4.38
N ILE A 163 -14.62 9.15 3.73
CA ILE A 163 -13.35 8.83 4.40
C ILE A 163 -12.86 10.03 5.23
N ALA A 164 -12.89 11.25 4.67
CA ALA A 164 -12.33 12.43 5.32
C ALA A 164 -13.24 13.01 6.42
N PHE A 165 -14.56 12.93 6.27
CA PHE A 165 -15.52 13.67 7.09
C PHE A 165 -16.71 12.84 7.59
N GLY A 166 -16.76 11.53 7.30
CA GLY A 166 -17.87 10.67 7.69
C GLY A 166 -19.17 10.95 6.93
N GLY A 167 -19.11 11.60 5.76
CA GLY A 167 -20.27 11.82 4.90
C GLY A 167 -20.98 10.52 4.51
N LYS A 168 -22.29 10.55 4.26
CA LYS A 168 -23.03 9.33 3.91
C LYS A 168 -22.71 8.88 2.48
N ILE A 169 -22.46 7.58 2.28
CA ILE A 169 -22.37 6.98 0.95
C ILE A 169 -23.79 6.87 0.38
N THR A 170 -24.05 7.53 -0.76
CA THR A 170 -25.39 7.62 -1.37
C THR A 170 -25.55 6.74 -2.62
N PHE A 171 -24.48 6.09 -3.08
CA PHE A 171 -24.52 5.21 -4.24
C PHE A 171 -24.63 3.74 -3.81
N ASN A 172 -25.30 2.95 -4.65
CA ASN A 172 -25.52 1.53 -4.40
C ASN A 172 -24.25 0.71 -4.60
N GLU A 173 -24.18 -0.39 -3.86
CA GLU A 173 -23.18 -1.43 -4.04
C GLU A 173 -23.29 -2.14 -5.40
N GLN A 174 -22.16 -2.59 -5.92
CA GLN A 174 -22.07 -3.30 -7.18
C GLN A 174 -20.93 -4.31 -7.13
N MET A 175 -21.28 -5.59 -7.25
CA MET A 175 -20.33 -6.71 -7.22
C MET A 175 -20.22 -7.44 -8.57
N LYS A 176 -21.07 -7.10 -9.55
CA LYS A 176 -21.12 -7.81 -10.84
C LYS A 176 -19.92 -7.44 -11.71
N THR A 177 -19.22 -8.47 -12.20
CA THR A 177 -18.18 -8.34 -13.23
C THR A 177 -18.74 -7.63 -14.47
N GLY A 178 -17.93 -6.77 -15.10
CA GLY A 178 -18.33 -5.97 -16.26
C GLY A 178 -19.07 -4.68 -15.90
N LYS A 179 -19.40 -4.46 -14.63
CA LYS A 179 -19.82 -3.16 -14.08
C LYS A 179 -18.73 -2.60 -13.16
N PRO A 180 -18.69 -1.27 -12.96
CA PRO A 180 -17.75 -0.67 -12.02
C PRO A 180 -18.05 -1.17 -10.61
N LEU A 181 -17.07 -1.80 -9.98
CA LEU A 181 -17.22 -2.39 -8.64
C LEU A 181 -17.38 -1.28 -7.59
N ALA A 182 -18.27 -1.52 -6.63
CA ALA A 182 -18.48 -0.69 -5.46
C ALA A 182 -18.87 -1.59 -4.29
N ILE A 183 -17.89 -1.96 -3.47
CA ILE A 183 -18.02 -3.00 -2.45
C ILE A 183 -17.53 -2.41 -1.12
N PRO A 184 -18.44 -2.06 -0.20
CA PRO A 184 -18.08 -1.68 1.15
C PRO A 184 -17.41 -2.83 1.92
N VAL A 185 -16.74 -2.49 3.02
CA VAL A 185 -16.13 -3.50 3.92
C VAL A 185 -17.20 -4.47 4.41
N SER A 186 -16.86 -5.76 4.47
CA SER A 186 -17.72 -6.84 5.00
C SER A 186 -19.02 -7.12 4.24
N MET A 187 -19.17 -6.61 3.01
CA MET A 187 -20.31 -6.94 2.14
C MET A 187 -20.02 -8.10 1.17
N ASP A 188 -18.75 -8.41 0.90
CA ASP A 188 -18.38 -9.53 0.04
C ASP A 188 -18.15 -10.81 0.84
N SER A 189 -18.09 -11.96 0.17
CA SER A 189 -17.76 -13.25 0.77
C SER A 189 -16.94 -14.13 -0.17
N PHE A 190 -16.13 -15.05 0.38
CA PHE A 190 -15.37 -16.00 -0.44
C PHE A 190 -16.31 -16.91 -1.25
N SER A 191 -17.48 -17.24 -0.72
CA SER A 191 -18.51 -17.98 -1.46
C SER A 191 -19.05 -17.21 -2.67
N ASN A 192 -19.23 -15.89 -2.56
CA ASN A 192 -19.72 -15.03 -3.65
C ASN A 192 -18.64 -14.72 -4.69
N ILE A 193 -17.38 -14.62 -4.27
CA ILE A 193 -16.24 -14.45 -5.19
C ILE A 193 -15.97 -15.76 -5.95
N GLY A 194 -16.06 -16.88 -5.24
CA GLY A 194 -15.76 -18.22 -5.73
C GLY A 194 -14.27 -18.49 -5.85
N VAL A 195 -13.93 -19.56 -6.57
CA VAL A 195 -12.55 -19.97 -6.83
C VAL A 195 -11.93 -19.17 -7.98
N PRO A 196 -10.59 -19.04 -8.03
CA PRO A 196 -9.91 -18.43 -9.17
C PRO A 196 -10.25 -19.19 -10.47
N PRO A 197 -10.61 -18.47 -11.55
CA PRO A 197 -10.96 -19.10 -12.82
C PRO A 197 -9.70 -19.68 -13.47
N SER A 198 -9.54 -21.01 -13.42
CA SER A 198 -8.48 -21.74 -14.10
C SER A 198 -9.00 -23.07 -14.63
N SER A 199 -8.73 -23.37 -15.91
CA SER A 199 -9.17 -24.60 -16.60
C SER A 199 -8.54 -25.88 -16.07
N ASP A 200 -7.36 -25.82 -15.43
CA ASP A 200 -6.50 -27.01 -15.19
C ASP A 200 -5.99 -27.14 -13.74
N MET A 201 -6.86 -27.04 -12.74
CA MET A 201 -6.38 -26.87 -11.35
C MET A 201 -7.12 -27.66 -10.26
N GLU A 202 -7.52 -28.89 -10.54
CA GLU A 202 -7.78 -29.87 -9.47
C GLU A 202 -6.47 -30.38 -8.82
N ILE A 203 -5.32 -30.31 -9.51
CA ILE A 203 -4.09 -31.00 -9.06
C ILE A 203 -3.08 -30.06 -8.37
N LYS A 204 -2.93 -28.80 -8.81
CA LYS A 204 -1.96 -27.86 -8.20
C LYS A 204 -2.47 -27.21 -6.91
N CYS A 205 -3.79 -27.12 -6.73
CA CYS A 205 -4.42 -26.54 -5.52
C CYS A 205 -4.08 -27.33 -4.24
N LEU A 206 -3.88 -28.65 -4.35
CA LEU A 206 -3.55 -29.54 -3.23
C LEU A 206 -2.19 -29.26 -2.57
N THR A 207 -1.30 -28.52 -3.24
CA THR A 207 0.04 -28.20 -2.73
C THR A 207 0.17 -26.79 -2.14
N VAL A 208 -0.87 -25.97 -2.27
CA VAL A 208 -0.80 -24.56 -1.90
C VAL A 208 -1.17 -24.36 -0.43
N LYS A 209 -0.26 -23.73 0.32
CA LYS A 209 -0.36 -23.55 1.79
C LYS A 209 -1.35 -22.47 2.23
N SER A 210 -1.79 -21.58 1.34
CA SER A 210 -2.76 -20.51 1.68
C SER A 210 -3.64 -20.07 0.50
N PRO A 211 -4.87 -19.59 0.73
CA PRO A 211 -5.73 -19.04 -0.32
C PRO A 211 -5.07 -17.89 -1.09
N LEU A 212 -4.27 -17.06 -0.41
CA LEU A 212 -3.55 -15.95 -1.03
C LEU A 212 -2.55 -16.43 -2.09
N GLU A 213 -1.78 -17.48 -1.79
CA GLU A 213 -0.81 -18.05 -2.74
C GLU A 213 -1.51 -18.72 -3.94
N MET A 214 -2.72 -19.25 -3.74
CA MET A 214 -3.51 -19.83 -4.81
C MET A 214 -3.92 -18.75 -5.83
N TRP A 215 -4.49 -17.65 -5.34
CA TRP A 215 -4.84 -16.50 -6.17
C TRP A 215 -3.62 -15.88 -6.83
N LYS A 216 -2.51 -15.78 -6.10
CA LYS A 216 -1.23 -15.28 -6.63
C LYS A 216 -0.77 -16.10 -7.82
N THR A 217 -0.76 -17.42 -7.66
CA THR A 217 -0.29 -18.34 -8.70
C THR A 217 -1.13 -18.20 -9.96
N VAL A 218 -2.47 -18.24 -9.84
CA VAL A 218 -3.35 -18.11 -11.02
C VAL A 218 -3.19 -16.75 -11.69
N PHE A 219 -3.18 -15.68 -10.90
CA PHE A 219 -3.10 -14.32 -11.42
C PHE A 219 -1.75 -14.07 -12.11
N CYS A 220 -0.64 -14.41 -11.46
CA CYS A 220 0.71 -14.21 -12.01
C CYS A 220 1.01 -15.13 -13.20
N ASN A 221 0.36 -16.30 -13.30
CA ASN A 221 0.46 -17.14 -14.50
C ASN A 221 -0.20 -16.49 -15.72
N LYS A 222 -1.38 -15.86 -15.55
CA LYS A 222 -2.05 -15.13 -16.64
C LYS A 222 -1.38 -13.78 -16.94
N PHE A 223 -0.91 -13.12 -15.89
CA PHE A 223 -0.26 -11.80 -15.95
C PHE A 223 1.10 -11.84 -15.24
N PRO A 224 2.17 -12.27 -15.94
CA PRO A 224 3.51 -12.28 -15.38
C PRO A 224 3.89 -10.90 -14.86
N GLN A 225 4.28 -10.84 -13.58
CA GLN A 225 4.57 -9.56 -12.95
C GLN A 225 5.91 -9.01 -13.44
N LYS A 226 5.95 -7.73 -13.77
CA LYS A 226 7.21 -7.05 -14.09
C LYS A 226 7.97 -6.84 -12.80
N LEU A 227 9.02 -7.63 -12.57
CA LEU A 227 10.02 -7.36 -11.54
C LEU A 227 10.68 -6.01 -11.87
N GLU A 228 10.15 -4.90 -11.36
CA GLU A 228 10.93 -3.68 -11.25
C GLU A 228 12.13 -4.03 -10.36
N THR A 229 13.33 -3.85 -10.89
CA THR A 229 14.59 -4.19 -10.24
C THR A 229 14.67 -3.58 -8.84
N THR A 230 14.27 -4.35 -7.83
CA THR A 230 14.28 -3.98 -6.42
C THR A 230 15.73 -3.97 -5.93
N SER A 231 16.49 -2.94 -6.29
CA SER A 231 17.86 -2.73 -5.79
C SER A 231 18.18 -1.24 -5.74
N LEU A 232 17.41 -0.51 -4.94
CA LEU A 232 17.88 0.72 -4.26
C LEU A 232 18.09 0.44 -2.76
N ARG A 233 18.30 -0.83 -2.39
CA ARG A 233 18.97 -1.12 -1.12
C ARG A 233 20.43 -0.75 -1.29
N HIS A 234 20.91 0.19 -0.48
CA HIS A 234 22.31 0.47 -0.25
C HIS A 234 23.06 -0.83 0.05
N THR A 235 23.53 -1.50 -1.00
CA THR A 235 24.52 -2.56 -0.92
C THR A 235 25.57 -2.17 -1.92
N LYS A 236 26.78 -1.96 -1.42
CA LYS A 236 27.98 -1.73 -2.20
C LYS A 236 28.06 -2.81 -3.30
N GLN A 237 28.26 -2.35 -4.53
CA GLN A 237 28.82 -3.07 -5.68
C GLN A 237 28.01 -4.22 -6.31
N GLU A 238 27.81 -4.01 -7.62
CA GLU A 238 27.81 -5.02 -8.70
C GLU A 238 26.56 -5.92 -8.76
N THR A 239 25.66 -5.79 -9.73
CA THR A 239 25.91 -6.10 -11.15
C THR A 239 24.71 -5.66 -12.01
N THR A 240 24.80 -4.50 -12.66
CA THR A 240 24.29 -4.26 -14.01
C THR A 240 25.21 -3.21 -14.62
N GLY A 241 25.61 -3.39 -15.87
CA GLY A 241 26.57 -2.55 -16.59
C GLY A 241 26.08 -1.13 -16.84
N VAL A 242 25.81 -0.36 -15.79
CA VAL A 242 25.63 1.08 -15.87
C VAL A 242 27.02 1.67 -16.05
N PHE A 243 27.38 1.92 -17.32
CA PHE A 243 28.52 2.76 -17.67
C PHE A 243 28.42 4.04 -16.85
N ASN A 244 29.37 4.25 -15.93
CA ASN A 244 29.42 5.43 -15.09
C ASN A 244 30.39 6.41 -15.76
N PRO A 245 29.90 7.40 -16.53
CA PRO A 245 30.77 8.30 -17.29
C PRO A 245 31.74 9.06 -16.39
N SER A 246 31.38 9.20 -15.11
CA SER A 246 32.16 9.92 -14.12
C SER A 246 33.37 9.15 -13.55
N LYS A 247 33.58 7.91 -14.00
CA LYS A 247 34.78 7.11 -13.69
C LYS A 247 35.63 6.83 -14.94
N ASP A 248 35.19 7.31 -16.09
CA ASP A 248 35.90 7.14 -17.35
C ASP A 248 36.93 8.27 -17.51
N PRO A 249 38.24 7.96 -17.64
CA PRO A 249 39.29 8.96 -17.84
C PRO A 249 39.08 9.86 -19.07
N GLN A 250 38.32 9.39 -20.08
CA GLN A 250 38.04 10.14 -21.29
C GLN A 250 37.16 11.38 -21.06
N TYR A 251 36.36 11.38 -19.98
CA TYR A 251 35.45 12.47 -19.61
C TYR A 251 35.90 13.23 -18.34
N ALA A 252 37.17 13.08 -17.94
CA ALA A 252 37.72 13.77 -16.78
C ALA A 252 37.88 15.28 -17.05
N GLU A 253 37.22 16.10 -16.24
CA GLU A 253 37.28 17.56 -16.33
C GLU A 253 37.63 18.12 -14.96
N SER A 254 38.84 18.66 -14.81
CA SER A 254 39.41 19.07 -13.53
C SER A 254 38.50 20.01 -12.71
N LEU A 255 37.81 20.95 -13.36
CA LEU A 255 36.88 21.87 -12.70
C LEU A 255 35.62 21.15 -12.18
N ILE A 256 35.06 20.24 -12.97
CA ILE A 256 33.87 19.46 -12.62
C ILE A 256 34.20 18.45 -11.51
N ASP A 257 35.32 17.76 -11.62
CA ASP A 257 35.77 16.78 -10.63
C ASP A 257 36.06 17.43 -9.27
N THR A 258 36.65 18.63 -9.28
CA THR A 258 36.87 19.42 -8.07
C THR A 258 35.56 19.88 -7.45
N ALA A 259 34.62 20.40 -8.24
CA ALA A 259 33.31 20.83 -7.77
C ALA A 259 32.49 19.65 -7.20
N ARG A 260 32.56 18.48 -7.86
CA ARG A 260 31.94 17.24 -7.39
C ARG A 260 32.53 16.79 -6.07
N LYS A 261 33.86 16.71 -5.98
CA LYS A 261 34.56 16.34 -4.74
C LYS A 261 34.20 17.28 -3.58
N ALA A 262 34.10 18.58 -3.85
CA ALA A 262 33.64 19.56 -2.87
C ALA A 262 32.20 19.28 -2.40
N LYS A 263 31.29 18.93 -3.32
CA LYS A 263 29.91 18.56 -2.99
C LYS A 263 29.79 17.23 -2.26
N ASP A 264 30.59 16.24 -2.61
CA ASP A 264 30.64 14.95 -1.92
C ASP A 264 31.13 15.13 -0.47
N ASN A 265 32.17 15.94 -0.27
CA ASN A 265 32.64 16.30 1.07
C ASN A 265 31.58 17.07 1.88
N GLU A 266 30.90 18.05 1.27
CA GLU A 266 29.80 18.79 1.91
C GLU A 266 28.65 17.86 2.32
N LEU A 267 28.34 16.86 1.48
CA LEU A 267 27.32 15.86 1.77
C LEU A 267 27.72 14.95 2.94
N GLU A 268 28.96 14.49 2.98
CA GLU A 268 29.47 13.69 4.10
C GLU A 268 29.46 14.48 5.42
N GLU A 269 29.84 15.75 5.39
CA GLU A 269 29.74 16.62 6.56
C GLU A 269 28.30 16.78 7.02
N LYS A 270 27.36 17.02 6.10
CA LYS A 270 25.93 17.11 6.41
C LYS A 270 25.39 15.80 6.99
N ARG A 271 25.79 14.64 6.45
CA ARG A 271 25.42 13.32 6.99
C ARG A 271 25.93 13.14 8.42
N ARG A 272 27.22 13.42 8.66
CA ARG A 272 27.81 13.36 10.01
C ARG A 272 27.12 14.32 10.98
N GLN A 273 26.79 15.53 10.53
CA GLN A 273 26.04 16.49 11.35
C GLN A 273 24.62 16.02 11.65
N ALA A 274 23.92 15.44 10.67
CA ALA A 274 22.58 14.88 10.86
C ALA A 274 22.60 13.66 11.80
N GLU A 275 23.57 12.76 11.65
CA GLU A 275 23.78 11.61 12.55
C GLU A 275 24.08 12.07 13.97
N ARG A 276 24.96 13.06 14.16
CA ARG A 276 25.25 13.67 15.47
C ARG A 276 24.01 14.34 16.08
N LYS A 277 23.26 15.10 15.29
CA LYS A 277 21.99 15.72 15.75
C LYS A 277 20.98 14.64 16.17
N MET A 278 20.84 13.58 15.38
CA MET A 278 19.96 12.46 15.69
C MET A 278 20.40 11.73 16.96
N TYR A 279 21.70 11.50 17.13
CA TYR A 279 22.28 10.89 18.33
C TYR A 279 22.05 11.76 19.58
N ASN A 280 22.28 13.07 19.48
CA ASN A 280 22.02 14.01 20.57
C ASN A 280 20.53 14.08 20.93
N LEU A 281 19.64 14.07 19.92
CA LEU A 281 18.19 14.03 20.14
C LEU A 281 17.75 12.73 20.82
N LEU A 282 18.34 11.60 20.42
CA LEU A 282 18.09 10.31 21.08
C LEU A 282 18.60 10.34 22.53
N GLN A 283 19.78 10.89 22.79
CA GLN A 283 20.28 11.06 24.16
C GLN A 283 19.39 11.99 24.98
N GLN A 284 18.90 13.11 24.41
CA GLN A 284 17.96 14.01 25.07
C GLN A 284 16.64 13.32 25.40
N VAL A 285 16.07 12.54 24.47
CA VAL A 285 14.86 11.74 24.73
C VAL A 285 15.10 10.65 25.78
N THR A 286 16.33 10.17 25.92
CA THR A 286 16.71 9.18 26.94
C THR A 286 16.97 9.85 28.30
N SER A 287 17.46 11.10 28.33
CA SER A 287 17.67 11.88 29.55
C SER A 287 16.42 12.61 30.05
N GLU A 288 15.49 12.97 29.16
CA GLU A 288 14.20 13.63 29.44
C GLU A 288 13.05 12.64 29.63
N GLY A 289 13.35 11.37 29.92
CA GLY A 289 12.35 10.40 30.35
C GLY A 289 11.81 10.67 31.76
N LEU A 290 11.33 11.89 32.06
CA LEU A 290 10.42 12.23 33.17
C LEU A 290 10.25 13.77 33.26
N LEU A 291 9.33 14.32 32.49
CA LEU A 291 8.47 15.41 32.96
C LEU A 291 7.13 15.27 32.24
N ILE A 292 6.33 14.38 32.82
CA ILE A 292 4.88 14.35 32.64
C ILE A 292 4.34 15.65 33.25
N ALA A 293 3.69 16.45 32.41
CA ALA A 293 2.46 17.14 32.76
C ALA A 293 1.51 17.01 31.56
#